data_AF-A0A535AJN6-F1
#
_entry.id   AF-A0A535AJN6-F1
#
_cell.length_a   1.000
_cell.length_b   1.000
_cell.length_c   1.000
_cell.angle_alpha   90.00
_cell.angle_beta   90.00
_cell.angle_gamma   90.00
#
_symmetry.space_group_name_H-M   'P 1'
#
loop_
_entity.id
_entity.type
_entity.pdbx_description
1 polymer ?
#
loop_
_entity_poly.entity_id
_entity_poly.type
_entity_poly.pdbx_seq_one_letter_code
_entity_poly.pdbx_strand_id
1 'polypeptide(L)'
;MARRDRFPRARSFWWIFAPIYSYAVIFRVCEELEQRLRPQLRGRFSARTAIAMVIAGNIWAAFSIALPEPARIGFLIIGFAFQAAATYIVQCAANGYLSLAYPNRVPRSMSLGEVVAVVLGVTLLGLDVLGATRVLAAQGRIVAITTSATPTPTFIVTPTPMPTPSPTAFPPSKSTFVMSSDPGDFIGQGASKSFDQSTAAFRDISKGMLYPSLAIHIETIPVAYQATDWFFVLAPAAGQSLGVGTYVNGKLAGFNGQAPGIDIHGEGRDCADVTGTFTISRLVIDSKGQLDVLDATFTEHCNNPNGPAFRGALHFERS
;
A
#
# COMPACT_ATOMS: atom_id res chain seq x y z
N MET A 1 20.88 32.61 -30.46
CA MET A 1 21.70 31.39 -30.76
C MET A 1 20.90 30.10 -30.55
N ALA A 2 19.63 30.02 -30.97
CA ALA A 2 18.74 28.87 -30.70
C ALA A 2 18.06 28.35 -32.00
N ARG A 3 18.80 28.33 -33.11
CA ARG A 3 18.27 27.92 -34.43
C ARG A 3 19.15 26.90 -35.17
N ARG A 4 20.13 26.28 -34.49
CA ARG A 4 21.11 25.38 -35.12
C ARG A 4 20.96 23.90 -34.78
N ASP A 5 20.27 23.56 -33.68
CA ASP A 5 20.06 22.17 -33.31
C ASP A 5 18.60 21.79 -33.59
N ARG A 6 18.37 21.12 -34.73
CA ARG A 6 17.08 20.53 -35.07
C ARG A 6 16.78 19.42 -34.05
N PHE A 7 16.30 19.77 -32.87
CA PHE A 7 15.69 18.81 -31.97
C PHE A 7 14.47 18.21 -32.68
N PRO A 8 14.35 16.88 -32.75
CA PRO A 8 13.19 16.25 -33.35
C PRO A 8 11.93 16.73 -32.63
N ARG A 9 10.93 17.18 -33.41
CA ARG A 9 9.64 17.63 -32.86
C ARG A 9 9.10 16.55 -31.92
N ALA A 10 8.74 16.94 -30.69
CA ALA A 10 8.11 16.05 -29.72
C ALA A 10 6.88 15.40 -30.36
N ARG A 11 6.97 14.09 -30.59
CA ARG A 11 5.84 13.29 -31.08
C ARG A 11 4.87 13.13 -29.91
N SER A 12 3.57 13.24 -30.17
CA SER A 12 2.51 13.08 -29.16
C SER A 12 2.77 11.83 -28.32
N PHE A 13 3.09 12.04 -27.05
CA PHE A 13 3.47 10.99 -26.13
C PHE A 13 2.19 10.40 -25.51
N TRP A 14 1.86 9.17 -25.90
CA TRP A 14 0.74 8.44 -25.32
C TRP A 14 1.14 7.96 -23.92
N TRP A 15 0.81 8.76 -22.91
CA TRP A 15 1.14 8.49 -21.50
C TRP A 15 0.75 7.09 -21.02
N ILE A 16 -0.27 6.47 -21.62
CA ILE A 16 -0.71 5.11 -21.31
C ILE A 16 0.37 4.04 -21.59
N PHE A 17 1.30 4.32 -22.51
CA PHE A 17 2.42 3.42 -22.82
C PHE A 17 3.73 3.86 -22.18
N ALA A 18 3.74 4.91 -21.34
CA ALA A 18 4.96 5.38 -20.68
C ALA A 18 5.77 4.27 -19.98
N PRO A 19 5.15 3.30 -19.28
CA PRO A 19 5.87 2.20 -18.63
C PRO A 19 6.50 1.20 -19.61
N ILE A 20 5.91 1.03 -20.80
CA ILE A 20 6.41 0.11 -21.84
C ILE A 20 7.45 0.82 -22.71
N TYR A 21 7.25 2.12 -22.94
CA TYR A 21 8.14 2.96 -23.73
C TYR A 21 9.50 3.15 -23.07
N SER A 22 9.57 3.20 -21.73
CA SER A 22 10.84 3.25 -21.00
C SER A 22 11.74 2.06 -21.33
N TYR A 23 11.20 0.83 -21.39
CA TYR A 23 11.94 -0.35 -21.81
C TYR A 23 12.43 -0.26 -23.26
N ALA A 24 11.62 0.28 -24.17
CA ALA A 24 12.02 0.49 -25.55
C ALA A 24 13.16 1.52 -25.68
N VAL A 25 13.13 2.59 -24.88
CA VAL A 25 14.21 3.60 -24.81
C VAL A 25 15.48 2.98 -24.25
N ILE A 26 15.39 2.25 -23.13
CA ILE A 26 16.53 1.56 -22.53
C ILE A 26 17.14 0.57 -23.52
N PHE A 27 16.31 -0.22 -24.20
CA PHE A 27 16.76 -1.17 -25.21
C PHE A 27 17.50 -0.48 -26.35
N ARG A 28 16.99 0.63 -26.88
CA ARG A 28 17.66 1.41 -27.95
C ARG A 28 19.03 1.92 -27.51
N VAL A 29 19.14 2.44 -26.28
CA VAL A 29 20.41 2.91 -25.73
C VAL A 29 21.41 1.75 -25.62
N CYS A 30 20.97 0.61 -25.09
CA CYS A 30 21.81 -0.60 -25.02
C CYS A 30 22.20 -1.11 -26.41
N GLU A 31 21.30 -1.10 -27.38
CA GLU A 31 21.56 -1.54 -28.75
C GLU A 31 22.58 -0.64 -29.45
N GLU A 32 22.46 0.69 -29.29
CA GLU A 32 23.48 1.62 -29.78
C GLU A 32 24.85 1.37 -29.15
N LEU A 33 24.89 1.11 -27.84
CA LEU A 33 26.13 0.77 -27.13
C LEU A 33 26.73 -0.54 -27.66
N GLU A 34 25.91 -1.58 -27.87
CA GLU A 34 26.34 -2.85 -28.45
C GLU A 34 26.91 -2.67 -29.86
N GLN A 35 26.22 -1.91 -30.71
CA GLN A 35 26.66 -1.64 -32.08
C GLN A 35 28.01 -0.91 -32.11
N ARG A 36 28.24 0.05 -31.20
CA ARG A 36 29.50 0.78 -31.10
C ARG A 36 30.65 -0.07 -30.56
N LEU A 37 30.36 -1.07 -29.72
CA LEU A 37 31.34 -2.01 -29.16
C LEU A 37 31.66 -3.19 -30.09
N ARG A 38 30.73 -3.58 -30.98
CA ARG A 38 30.86 -4.72 -31.90
C ARG A 38 32.15 -4.77 -32.73
N PRO A 39 32.80 -3.67 -33.13
CA PRO A 39 34.07 -3.76 -33.88
C PRO A 39 35.26 -4.17 -33.01
N GLN A 40 35.20 -3.92 -31.70
CA GLN A 40 36.36 -3.96 -30.80
C GLN A 40 36.24 -5.06 -29.72
N LEU A 41 35.02 -5.43 -29.32
CA LEU A 41 34.75 -6.33 -28.18
C LEU A 41 33.55 -7.27 -28.43
N ARG A 42 33.53 -7.96 -29.59
CA ARG A 42 32.47 -8.90 -29.95
C ARG A 42 32.21 -9.91 -28.82
N GLY A 43 30.94 -10.09 -28.45
CA GLY A 43 30.49 -11.11 -27.49
C GLY A 43 30.60 -10.73 -26.02
N ARG A 44 31.21 -9.59 -25.66
CA ARG A 44 31.30 -9.15 -24.25
C ARG A 44 30.04 -8.45 -23.72
N PHE A 45 29.20 -7.94 -24.61
CA PHE A 45 27.97 -7.24 -24.26
C PHE A 45 26.86 -7.57 -25.26
N SER A 46 25.64 -7.70 -24.74
CA SER A 46 24.43 -7.96 -25.51
C SER A 46 23.30 -7.12 -24.93
N ALA A 47 22.71 -6.26 -25.76
CA ALA A 47 21.59 -5.43 -25.37
C ALA A 47 20.38 -6.28 -24.95
N ARG A 48 20.19 -7.43 -25.62
CA ARG A 48 19.14 -8.40 -25.31
C ARG A 48 19.31 -9.01 -23.93
N THR A 49 20.54 -9.33 -23.54
CA THR A 49 20.81 -9.90 -22.22
C THR A 49 20.58 -8.86 -21.12
N ALA A 50 21.03 -7.63 -21.32
CA ALA A 50 20.82 -6.54 -20.37
C ALA A 50 19.31 -6.26 -20.15
N ILE A 51 18.52 -6.14 -21.22
CA ILE A 51 17.08 -5.89 -21.08
C ILE A 51 16.35 -7.09 -20.46
N ALA A 52 16.76 -8.33 -20.79
CA ALA A 52 16.17 -9.53 -20.21
C ALA A 52 16.38 -9.59 -18.70
N MET A 53 17.55 -9.18 -18.20
CA MET A 53 17.82 -9.11 -16.76
C MET A 53 16.97 -8.04 -16.07
N VAL A 54 16.79 -6.86 -16.69
CA VAL A 54 15.90 -5.83 -16.13
C VAL A 54 14.46 -6.34 -16.05
N ILE A 55 13.95 -6.97 -17.12
CA ILE A 55 12.60 -7.56 -17.14
C ILE A 55 12.47 -8.67 -16.09
N ALA A 56 13.44 -9.57 -16.01
CA ALA A 56 13.47 -10.64 -15.01
C ALA A 56 13.43 -10.07 -13.58
N GLY A 57 14.23 -9.05 -13.28
CA GLY A 57 14.22 -8.40 -11.97
C GLY A 57 12.86 -7.83 -11.59
N ASN A 58 12.17 -7.18 -12.53
CA ASN A 58 10.82 -6.64 -12.30
C ASN A 58 9.75 -7.75 -12.13
N ILE A 59 9.83 -8.83 -12.90
CA ILE A 59 8.92 -9.99 -12.76
C ILE A 59 9.10 -10.63 -11.38
N TRP A 60 10.34 -10.85 -10.94
CA TRP A 60 10.63 -11.41 -9.62
C TRP A 60 10.15 -10.50 -8.48
N ALA A 61 10.38 -9.19 -8.61
CA ALA A 61 9.87 -8.23 -7.64
C ALA A 61 8.33 -8.24 -7.58
N ALA A 62 7.64 -8.25 -8.73
CA ALA A 62 6.17 -8.31 -8.79
C ALA A 62 5.62 -9.63 -8.22
N PHE A 63 6.24 -10.76 -8.58
CA PHE A 63 5.85 -12.07 -8.06
C PHE A 63 6.05 -12.17 -6.55
N SER A 64 7.09 -11.53 -6.00
CA SER A 64 7.37 -11.56 -4.56
C SER A 64 6.20 -11.04 -3.71
N ILE A 65 5.41 -10.09 -4.23
CA ILE A 65 4.26 -9.48 -3.54
C ILE A 65 3.20 -10.54 -3.21
N ALA A 66 3.05 -11.55 -4.06
CA ALA A 66 2.07 -12.63 -3.88
C ALA A 66 2.51 -13.69 -2.86
N LEU A 67 3.75 -13.64 -2.35
CA LEU A 67 4.30 -14.65 -1.44
C LEU A 67 4.15 -14.24 0.04
N PRO A 68 3.99 -15.21 0.95
CA PRO A 68 4.07 -14.98 2.39
C PRO A 68 5.53 -14.79 2.85
N GLU A 69 5.72 -14.23 4.05
CA GLU A 69 7.05 -14.14 4.67
C GLU A 69 7.52 -15.53 5.16
N PRO A 70 8.83 -15.86 5.04
CA PRO A 70 9.96 -15.05 4.58
C PRO A 70 10.24 -15.12 3.07
N ALA A 71 9.42 -15.87 2.32
CA ALA A 71 9.66 -16.12 0.89
C ALA A 71 9.60 -14.82 0.07
N ARG A 72 8.72 -13.89 0.44
CA ARG A 72 8.65 -12.54 -0.15
C ARG A 72 10.00 -11.84 -0.16
N ILE A 73 10.65 -11.70 1.00
CA ILE A 73 11.97 -11.05 1.11
C ILE A 73 13.01 -11.77 0.23
N GLY A 74 13.03 -13.10 0.25
CA GLY A 74 13.96 -13.88 -0.59
C GLY A 74 13.80 -13.62 -2.09
N PHE A 75 12.56 -13.60 -2.59
CA PHE A 75 12.27 -13.34 -3.99
C PHE A 75 12.52 -11.88 -4.38
N LEU A 76 12.30 -10.93 -3.47
CA LEU A 76 12.65 -9.52 -3.68
C LEU A 76 14.16 -9.32 -3.85
N ILE A 77 14.98 -9.98 -3.03
CA ILE A 77 16.44 -9.97 -3.14
C ILE A 77 16.89 -10.51 -4.51
N ILE A 78 16.27 -11.59 -5.00
CA ILE A 78 16.56 -12.15 -6.33
C ILE A 78 16.24 -11.11 -7.43
N GLY A 79 15.11 -10.41 -7.31
CA GLY A 79 14.75 -9.31 -8.22
C GLY A 79 15.82 -8.21 -8.28
N PHE A 80 16.30 -7.76 -7.12
CA PHE A 80 17.37 -6.76 -7.03
C PHE A 80 18.70 -7.28 -7.58
N ALA A 81 19.03 -8.56 -7.39
CA ALA A 81 20.25 -9.15 -7.94
C ALA A 81 20.27 -9.09 -9.48
N PHE A 82 19.14 -9.35 -10.14
CA PHE A 82 19.02 -9.21 -11.59
C PHE A 82 19.22 -7.77 -12.06
N GLN A 83 18.66 -6.79 -11.35
CA GLN A 83 18.81 -5.37 -11.69
C GLN A 83 20.25 -4.87 -11.47
N ALA A 84 20.89 -5.31 -10.38
CA ALA A 84 22.29 -5.03 -10.12
C ALA A 84 23.19 -5.63 -11.21
N ALA A 85 22.96 -6.88 -11.61
CA ALA A 85 23.69 -7.54 -12.69
C ALA A 85 23.52 -6.82 -14.03
N ALA A 86 22.29 -6.40 -14.38
CA ALA A 86 22.02 -5.64 -15.58
C ALA A 86 22.82 -4.32 -15.59
N THR A 87 22.78 -3.58 -14.48
CA THR A 87 23.47 -2.30 -14.34
C THR A 87 24.99 -2.48 -14.41
N TYR A 88 25.51 -3.51 -13.76
CA TYR A 88 26.95 -3.82 -13.77
C TYR A 88 27.47 -4.13 -15.18
N ILE A 89 26.73 -4.95 -15.94
CA ILE A 89 27.12 -5.32 -17.30
C ILE A 89 27.08 -4.10 -18.24
N VAL A 90 26.03 -3.28 -18.13
CA VAL A 90 25.90 -2.03 -18.91
C VAL A 90 27.02 -1.04 -18.53
N GLN A 91 27.34 -0.90 -17.25
CA GLN A 91 28.42 -0.03 -16.78
C GLN A 91 29.78 -0.48 -17.31
N CYS A 92 30.08 -1.78 -17.27
CA CYS A 92 31.31 -2.33 -17.83
C CYS A 92 31.42 -2.05 -19.33
N ALA A 93 30.33 -2.25 -20.07
CA ALA A 93 30.26 -1.97 -21.50
C ALA A 93 30.45 -0.47 -21.81
N ALA A 94 29.80 0.41 -21.06
CA ALA A 94 29.94 1.86 -21.20
C ALA A 94 31.36 2.33 -20.91
N ASN A 95 31.99 1.82 -19.83
CA ASN A 95 33.37 2.12 -19.49
C ASN A 95 34.34 1.63 -20.58
N GLY A 96 34.11 0.43 -21.12
CA GLY A 96 34.90 -0.11 -22.23
C GLY A 96 34.76 0.72 -23.51
N TYR A 97 33.56 1.21 -23.82
CA TYR A 97 33.36 2.11 -24.94
C TYR A 97 34.10 3.45 -24.73
N LEU A 98 34.00 4.03 -23.52
CA LEU A 98 34.63 5.31 -23.21
C LEU A 98 36.16 5.24 -23.27
N SER A 99 36.78 4.14 -22.83
CA SER A 99 38.23 3.96 -22.91
C SER A 99 38.72 3.82 -24.36
N LEU A 100 37.92 3.21 -25.23
CA LEU A 100 38.23 3.06 -26.65
C LEU A 100 37.98 4.34 -27.46
N ALA A 101 36.90 5.06 -27.16
CA ALA A 101 36.55 6.31 -27.83
C ALA A 101 37.42 7.49 -27.38
N TYR A 102 37.91 7.47 -26.13
CA TYR A 102 38.67 8.57 -25.53
C TYR A 102 39.87 8.07 -24.70
N PRO A 103 40.91 7.51 -25.33
CA PRO A 103 42.03 6.86 -24.64
C PRO A 103 42.86 7.79 -23.74
N ASN A 104 42.89 9.10 -24.01
CA ASN A 104 43.62 10.09 -23.22
C ASN A 104 42.75 10.76 -22.14
N ARG A 105 41.51 10.30 -21.93
CA ARG A 105 40.60 10.91 -20.96
C ARG A 105 40.97 10.42 -19.57
N VAL A 106 41.24 11.36 -18.66
CA VAL A 106 41.39 11.04 -17.24
C VAL A 106 40.03 10.57 -16.71
N PRO A 107 39.93 9.42 -16.03
CA PRO A 107 38.70 8.98 -15.39
C PRO A 107 38.16 10.08 -14.49
N ARG A 108 36.91 10.47 -14.68
CA ARG A 108 36.27 11.46 -13.82
C ARG A 108 35.90 10.76 -12.50
N SER A 109 36.28 11.35 -11.37
CA SER A 109 35.75 10.93 -10.07
C SER A 109 34.23 11.14 -10.02
N MET A 110 33.54 10.42 -9.14
CA MET A 110 32.12 10.66 -8.89
C MET A 110 31.88 12.13 -8.63
N SER A 111 30.90 12.69 -9.33
CA SER A 111 30.43 14.03 -9.07
C SER A 111 29.76 14.11 -7.70
N LEU A 112 29.77 15.30 -7.09
CA LEU A 112 29.09 15.54 -5.82
C LEU A 112 27.62 15.09 -5.86
N GLY A 113 26.94 15.31 -7.00
CA GLY A 113 25.54 14.88 -7.20
C GLY A 113 25.37 13.37 -7.19
N GLU A 114 26.29 12.61 -7.80
CA GLU A 114 26.27 11.14 -7.77
C GLU A 114 26.53 10.60 -6.36
N VAL A 115 27.46 11.19 -5.62
CA VAL A 115 27.72 10.82 -4.22
C VAL A 115 26.48 11.07 -3.36
N VAL A 116 25.85 12.25 -3.50
CA VAL A 116 24.63 12.59 -2.76
C VAL A 116 23.49 11.62 -3.11
N ALA A 117 23.29 11.28 -4.38
CA ALA A 117 22.25 10.35 -4.81
C ALA A 117 22.46 8.94 -4.23
N VAL A 118 23.70 8.44 -4.22
CA VAL A 118 24.04 7.13 -3.64
C VAL A 118 23.79 7.13 -2.13
N VAL A 119 24.24 8.16 -1.42
CA VAL A 119 24.05 8.27 0.04
C VAL A 119 22.57 8.35 0.39
N LEU A 120 21.79 9.18 -0.31
CA LEU A 120 20.35 9.28 -0.11
C LEU A 120 19.65 7.94 -0.39
N GLY A 121 20.00 7.26 -1.49
CA GLY A 121 19.42 5.96 -1.83
C GLY A 121 19.73 4.88 -0.79
N VAL A 122 20.98 4.79 -0.34
CA VAL A 122 21.39 3.83 0.71
C VAL A 122 20.73 4.16 2.05
N THR A 123 20.58 5.45 2.36
CA THR A 123 19.93 5.90 3.60
C THR A 123 18.44 5.58 3.58
N LEU A 124 17.74 5.85 2.47
CA LEU A 124 16.33 5.48 2.30
C LEU A 124 16.15 3.96 2.45
N LEU A 125 16.96 3.17 1.74
CA LEU A 125 16.88 1.71 1.82
C LEU A 125 17.20 1.20 3.24
N GLY A 126 18.16 1.83 3.93
CA GLY A 126 18.45 1.55 5.33
C GLY A 126 17.30 1.89 6.26
N LEU A 127 16.61 3.02 6.05
CA LEU A 127 15.43 3.44 6.81
C LEU A 127 14.25 2.49 6.60
N ASP A 128 14.02 2.03 5.38
CA ASP A 128 12.96 1.05 5.08
C ASP A 128 13.22 -0.28 5.80
N VAL A 129 14.47 -0.77 5.78
CA VAL A 129 14.87 -1.99 6.49
C VAL A 129 14.83 -1.82 8.02
N LEU A 130 15.28 -0.68 8.54
CA LEU A 130 15.21 -0.36 9.97
C LEU A 130 13.75 -0.21 10.45
N GLY A 131 12.88 0.37 9.63
CA GLY A 131 11.45 0.44 9.89
C GLY A 131 10.84 -0.97 10.01
N ALA A 132 11.09 -1.83 9.02
CA ALA A 132 10.61 -3.22 9.02
C ALA A 132 11.10 -4.02 10.24
N THR A 133 12.38 -3.88 10.61
CA THR A 133 12.94 -4.59 11.77
C THR A 133 12.43 -4.07 13.11
N ARG A 134 12.12 -2.77 13.24
CA ARG A 134 11.49 -2.23 14.45
C ARG A 134 10.05 -2.67 14.62
N VAL A 135 9.30 -2.80 13.52
CA VAL A 135 7.96 -3.41 13.52
C VAL A 135 8.04 -4.86 14.00
N LEU A 136 8.99 -5.64 13.50
CA LEU A 136 9.23 -7.03 13.93
C LEU A 136 9.68 -7.13 15.40
N ALA A 137 10.54 -6.22 15.87
CA ALA A 137 11.01 -6.20 17.26
C ALA A 137 9.93 -5.74 18.26
N ALA A 138 9.05 -4.82 17.86
CA ALA A 138 7.90 -4.40 18.66
C ALA A 138 6.88 -5.53 18.86
N GLN A 139 6.75 -6.44 17.88
CA GLN A 139 5.91 -7.64 17.98
C GLN A 139 6.41 -8.66 19.02
N GLY A 140 7.69 -8.59 19.44
CA GLY A 140 8.30 -9.51 20.43
C GLY A 140 8.08 -9.13 21.90
N ARG A 141 7.54 -7.94 22.21
CA ARG A 141 7.21 -7.53 23.58
C ARG A 141 5.75 -7.85 23.89
N ILE A 142 5.49 -9.11 24.21
CA ILE A 142 4.23 -9.52 24.86
C ILE A 142 4.22 -8.88 26.26
N VAL A 143 3.43 -7.82 26.44
CA VAL A 143 3.04 -7.38 27.79
C VAL A 143 2.08 -8.45 28.31
N ALA A 144 2.51 -9.21 29.32
CA ALA A 144 1.63 -10.12 30.04
C ALA A 144 0.54 -9.28 30.74
N ILE A 145 -0.65 -9.22 30.15
CA ILE A 145 -1.81 -8.60 30.80
C ILE A 145 -2.31 -9.61 31.84
N THR A 146 -2.00 -9.36 33.11
CA THR A 146 -2.61 -10.08 34.23
C THR A 146 -4.08 -9.64 34.31
N THR A 147 -5.00 -10.49 33.86
CA THR A 147 -6.44 -10.24 34.01
C THR A 147 -6.85 -10.47 35.46
N SER A 148 -6.99 -9.37 36.22
CA SER A 148 -7.71 -9.38 37.49
C SER A 148 -9.22 -9.39 37.19
N ALA A 149 -9.86 -10.55 37.39
CA ALA A 149 -11.31 -10.67 37.32
C ALA A 149 -11.93 -10.00 38.55
N THR A 150 -12.65 -8.90 38.36
CA THR A 150 -13.54 -8.32 39.37
C THR A 150 -14.97 -8.78 39.07
N PRO A 151 -15.75 -9.29 40.04
CA PRO A 151 -17.10 -9.79 39.79
C PRO A 151 -18.08 -8.64 39.53
N THR A 152 -18.74 -8.66 38.37
CA THR A 152 -19.86 -7.80 38.00
C THR A 152 -21.12 -8.22 38.78
N PRO A 153 -21.95 -7.28 39.29
CA PRO A 153 -23.16 -7.62 40.03
C PRO A 153 -24.25 -8.20 39.13
N THR A 154 -24.89 -9.27 39.61
CA THR A 154 -26.00 -9.97 38.94
C THR A 154 -27.31 -9.20 39.12
N PHE A 155 -27.90 -8.70 38.04
CA PHE A 155 -29.29 -8.24 38.03
C PHE A 155 -30.20 -9.40 37.58
N ILE A 156 -31.17 -9.75 38.42
CA ILE A 156 -32.22 -10.71 38.09
C ILE A 156 -33.27 -9.98 37.25
N VAL A 157 -33.34 -10.30 35.95
CA VAL A 157 -34.45 -9.86 35.08
C VAL A 157 -35.43 -11.02 34.96
N THR A 158 -36.67 -10.81 35.41
CA THR A 158 -37.79 -11.73 35.23
C THR A 158 -38.19 -11.75 33.74
N PRO A 159 -38.17 -12.90 33.04
CA PRO A 159 -38.50 -12.94 31.62
C PRO A 159 -40.02 -12.88 31.41
N THR A 160 -40.47 -11.89 30.64
CA THR A 160 -41.81 -11.85 30.02
C THR A 160 -41.78 -12.75 28.77
N PRO A 161 -42.82 -13.56 28.48
CA PRO A 161 -42.81 -14.43 27.30
C PRO A 161 -42.90 -13.60 26.01
N MET A 162 -41.75 -13.44 25.34
CA MET A 162 -41.64 -12.87 23.99
C MET A 162 -41.91 -13.99 22.96
N PRO A 163 -42.61 -13.73 21.85
CA PRO A 163 -42.81 -14.73 20.81
C PRO A 163 -41.46 -15.20 20.26
N THR A 164 -41.25 -16.51 20.26
CA THR A 164 -40.05 -17.19 19.75
C THR A 164 -39.81 -16.82 18.28
N PRO A 165 -38.74 -16.07 17.93
CA PRO A 165 -38.25 -16.13 16.56
C PRO A 165 -37.59 -17.49 16.36
N SER A 166 -37.97 -18.19 15.28
CA SER A 166 -37.25 -19.38 14.81
C SER A 166 -35.74 -19.07 14.74
N PRO A 167 -34.86 -20.02 15.09
CA PRO A 167 -33.44 -19.89 14.82
C PRO A 167 -33.25 -19.95 13.30
N THR A 168 -33.36 -18.81 12.64
CA THR A 168 -32.73 -18.65 11.33
C THR A 168 -31.25 -18.79 11.61
N ALA A 169 -30.68 -19.93 11.22
CA ALA A 169 -29.24 -20.13 11.24
C ALA A 169 -28.59 -18.86 10.70
N PHE A 170 -27.73 -18.22 11.51
CA PHE A 170 -26.87 -17.18 11.00
C PHE A 170 -26.15 -17.79 9.78
N PRO A 171 -26.25 -17.19 8.58
CA PRO A 171 -25.42 -17.63 7.47
C PRO A 171 -23.96 -17.51 7.94
N PRO A 172 -23.05 -18.38 7.46
CA PRO A 172 -21.66 -18.39 7.90
C PRO A 172 -21.10 -16.97 7.79
N SER A 173 -20.84 -16.32 8.93
CA SER A 173 -19.93 -15.20 9.14
C SER A 173 -19.48 -14.46 7.86
N LYS A 174 -20.39 -13.67 7.28
CA LYS A 174 -20.11 -12.94 6.02
C LYS A 174 -19.77 -11.50 6.31
N SER A 175 -18.51 -11.11 6.05
CA SER A 175 -18.12 -9.69 6.08
C SER A 175 -18.96 -8.87 5.10
N THR A 176 -19.35 -7.65 5.51
CA THR A 176 -20.13 -6.70 4.72
C THR A 176 -19.65 -5.26 4.92
N PHE A 177 -19.76 -4.44 3.89
CA PHE A 177 -19.54 -3.00 3.96
C PHE A 177 -20.64 -2.27 3.20
N VAL A 178 -21.37 -1.41 3.90
CA VAL A 178 -22.44 -0.60 3.32
C VAL A 178 -22.10 0.88 3.49
N MET A 179 -22.39 1.66 2.46
CA MET A 179 -22.16 3.09 2.46
C MET A 179 -23.33 3.84 1.84
N SER A 180 -23.51 5.07 2.30
CA SER A 180 -24.43 6.06 1.74
C SER A 180 -23.76 7.43 1.82
N SER A 181 -23.96 8.21 0.78
CA SER A 181 -23.28 9.48 0.58
C SER A 181 -24.31 10.54 0.21
N ASP A 182 -24.19 11.72 0.83
CA ASP A 182 -25.03 12.85 0.46
C ASP A 182 -24.63 13.43 -0.90
N PRO A 183 -25.57 14.02 -1.65
CA PRO A 183 -25.23 14.76 -2.87
C PRO A 183 -24.13 15.80 -2.62
N GLY A 184 -23.06 15.73 -3.41
CA GLY A 184 -21.91 16.65 -3.30
C GLY A 184 -20.79 16.16 -2.36
N ASP A 185 -20.95 15.02 -1.70
CA ASP A 185 -19.84 14.39 -0.95
C ASP A 185 -18.75 13.86 -1.91
N PHE A 186 -17.49 14.12 -1.58
CA PHE A 186 -16.35 13.81 -2.43
C PHE A 186 -16.07 12.30 -2.49
N ILE A 187 -16.24 11.59 -1.37
CA ILE A 187 -15.84 10.18 -1.21
C ILE A 187 -16.90 9.20 -1.71
N GLY A 188 -18.18 9.50 -1.59
CA GLY A 188 -19.24 8.65 -2.11
C GLY A 188 -19.95 9.17 -3.37
N GLN A 189 -19.66 10.40 -3.82
CA GLN A 189 -20.31 11.05 -4.99
C GLN A 189 -21.85 11.05 -4.91
N GLY A 190 -22.45 11.08 -3.72
CA GLY A 190 -23.90 11.03 -3.57
C GLY A 190 -24.52 9.66 -3.89
N ALA A 191 -23.72 8.59 -3.91
CA ALA A 191 -24.16 7.23 -4.16
C ALA A 191 -24.23 6.39 -2.89
N SER A 192 -25.08 5.36 -2.92
CA SER A 192 -25.08 4.30 -1.92
C SER A 192 -24.55 3.01 -2.55
N LYS A 193 -23.69 2.28 -1.83
CA LYS A 193 -23.08 1.01 -2.28
C LYS A 193 -23.12 -0.01 -1.15
N SER A 194 -23.11 -1.28 -1.52
CA SER A 194 -23.03 -2.41 -0.59
C SER A 194 -22.11 -3.46 -1.16
N PHE A 195 -21.23 -3.98 -0.32
CA PHE A 195 -20.30 -5.05 -0.63
C PHE A 195 -20.44 -6.15 0.41
N ASP A 196 -20.30 -7.38 -0.05
CA ASP A 196 -20.24 -8.58 0.77
C ASP A 196 -19.20 -9.54 0.21
N GLN A 197 -18.96 -10.66 0.90
CA GLN A 197 -17.98 -11.66 0.45
C GLN A 197 -18.28 -12.28 -0.93
N SER A 198 -19.47 -12.09 -1.51
CA SER A 198 -19.78 -12.56 -2.87
C SER A 198 -19.30 -11.57 -3.94
N THR A 199 -19.06 -10.31 -3.56
CA THR A 199 -18.73 -9.19 -4.45
C THR A 199 -17.38 -8.55 -4.15
N ALA A 200 -16.83 -8.77 -2.95
CA ALA A 200 -15.55 -8.24 -2.52
C ALA A 200 -14.81 -9.16 -1.55
N ALA A 201 -13.49 -9.12 -1.56
CA ALA A 201 -12.64 -9.70 -0.53
C ALA A 201 -12.39 -8.67 0.59
N PHE A 202 -12.46 -9.11 1.84
CA PHE A 202 -12.22 -8.28 3.03
C PHE A 202 -10.94 -8.78 3.71
N ARG A 203 -9.98 -7.89 3.91
CA ARG A 203 -8.68 -8.24 4.51
C ARG A 203 -8.31 -7.29 5.64
N ASP A 204 -8.01 -7.87 6.81
CA ASP A 204 -7.37 -7.15 7.90
C ASP A 204 -5.94 -6.77 7.48
N ILE A 205 -5.70 -5.47 7.39
CA ILE A 205 -4.39 -4.86 7.07
C ILE A 205 -3.84 -4.05 8.25
N SER A 206 -4.46 -4.15 9.44
CA SER A 206 -4.08 -3.38 10.64
C SER A 206 -2.59 -3.52 10.99
N LYS A 207 -2.02 -4.72 10.80
CA LYS A 207 -0.60 -4.99 11.07
C LYS A 207 0.39 -4.36 10.08
N GLY A 208 -0.09 -3.88 8.93
CA GLY A 208 0.73 -3.22 7.90
C GLY A 208 0.77 -1.70 8.02
N MET A 209 -0.02 -1.11 8.93
CA MET A 209 -0.15 0.34 9.07
C MET A 209 1.04 0.95 9.82
N LEU A 210 1.42 2.17 9.45
CA LEU A 210 2.55 2.91 10.05
C LEU A 210 2.25 3.41 11.49
N TYR A 211 0.99 3.34 11.90
CA TYR A 211 0.50 3.79 13.19
C TYR A 211 -0.59 2.82 13.71
N PRO A 212 -0.81 2.74 15.04
CA PRO A 212 -1.85 1.88 15.61
C PRO A 212 -3.23 2.21 15.02
N SER A 213 -3.88 1.25 14.40
CA SER A 213 -5.19 1.41 13.77
C SER A 213 -5.87 0.04 13.59
N LEU A 214 -7.20 0.07 13.46
CA LEU A 214 -7.97 -1.01 12.83
C LEU A 214 -8.15 -0.62 11.37
N ALA A 215 -7.69 -1.47 10.46
CA ALA A 215 -7.72 -1.19 9.03
C ALA A 215 -8.18 -2.42 8.23
N ILE A 216 -9.27 -2.26 7.47
CA ILE A 216 -9.79 -3.28 6.56
C ILE A 216 -9.67 -2.80 5.11
N HIS A 217 -9.06 -3.62 4.26
CA HIS A 217 -9.05 -3.45 2.81
C HIS A 217 -10.20 -4.27 2.21
N ILE A 218 -11.05 -3.60 1.43
CA ILE A 218 -12.16 -4.20 0.70
C ILE A 218 -11.83 -4.10 -0.79
N GLU A 219 -11.50 -5.24 -1.40
CA GLU A 219 -11.15 -5.34 -2.82
C GLU A 219 -12.32 -5.97 -3.56
N THR A 220 -12.98 -5.22 -4.45
CA THR A 220 -14.09 -5.79 -5.24
C THR A 220 -13.57 -6.81 -6.25
N ILE A 221 -14.31 -7.91 -6.40
CA ILE A 221 -14.02 -8.93 -7.40
C ILE A 221 -14.36 -8.34 -8.79
N PRO A 222 -13.41 -8.25 -9.73
CA PRO A 222 -13.65 -7.56 -11.01
C PRO A 222 -14.71 -8.28 -11.84
N VAL A 223 -15.75 -7.57 -12.28
CA VAL A 223 -16.65 -8.05 -13.35
C VAL A 223 -16.19 -7.55 -14.73
N ALA A 224 -15.29 -6.56 -14.79
CA ALA A 224 -14.85 -5.94 -16.05
C ALA A 224 -13.50 -5.16 -15.95
N TYR A 225 -12.49 -5.66 -15.23
CA TYR A 225 -11.17 -5.00 -15.03
C TYR A 225 -11.17 -3.66 -14.29
N GLN A 226 -12.25 -3.33 -13.57
CA GLN A 226 -12.27 -2.21 -12.62
C GLN A 226 -12.43 -2.79 -11.22
N ALA A 227 -11.34 -3.28 -10.65
CA ALA A 227 -11.30 -3.50 -9.21
C ALA A 227 -11.36 -2.12 -8.55
N THR A 228 -12.36 -1.89 -7.70
CA THR A 228 -12.45 -0.72 -6.85
C THR A 228 -12.03 -1.11 -5.45
N ASP A 229 -11.01 -0.43 -4.95
CA ASP A 229 -10.52 -0.62 -3.58
C ASP A 229 -11.21 0.37 -2.64
N TRP A 230 -11.58 -0.13 -1.47
CA TRP A 230 -12.00 0.68 -0.33
C TRP A 230 -11.14 0.34 0.88
N PHE A 231 -10.80 1.38 1.64
CA PHE A 231 -10.03 1.30 2.85
C PHE A 231 -10.89 1.85 3.97
N PHE A 232 -11.01 1.04 5.04
CA PHE A 232 -11.72 1.42 6.24
C PHE A 232 -10.72 1.51 7.38
N VAL A 233 -10.35 2.72 7.80
CA VAL A 233 -9.34 2.93 8.83
C VAL A 233 -9.92 3.69 10.01
N LEU A 234 -9.81 3.09 11.19
CA LEU A 234 -10.10 3.72 12.48
C LEU A 234 -8.81 3.71 13.31
N ALA A 235 -8.47 4.84 13.94
CA ALA A 235 -7.31 4.94 14.82
C ALA A 235 -7.71 5.44 16.21
N PRO A 236 -7.04 4.98 17.28
CA PRO A 236 -7.21 5.56 18.60
C PRO A 236 -6.55 6.95 18.66
N ALA A 237 -6.87 7.71 19.71
CA ALA A 237 -6.03 8.83 20.11
C ALA A 237 -4.61 8.36 20.44
N ALA A 238 -3.61 9.22 20.26
CA ALA A 238 -2.21 8.89 20.49
C ALA A 238 -1.98 8.30 21.90
N GLY A 239 -1.39 7.10 21.95
CA GLY A 239 -1.11 6.37 23.19
C GLY A 239 -2.30 5.61 23.79
N GLN A 240 -3.46 5.60 23.11
CA GLN A 240 -4.65 4.84 23.50
C GLN A 240 -4.85 3.61 22.61
N SER A 241 -5.80 2.77 22.98
CA SER A 241 -6.26 1.62 22.21
C SER A 241 -7.73 1.80 21.81
N LEU A 242 -8.11 1.24 20.66
CA LEU A 242 -9.53 1.16 20.27
C LEU A 242 -10.23 0.05 21.07
N GLY A 243 -11.49 0.30 21.40
CA GLY A 243 -12.39 -0.59 22.12
C GLY A 243 -13.83 -0.35 21.67
N VAL A 244 -14.76 -1.13 22.22
CA VAL A 244 -16.19 -0.88 22.02
C VAL A 244 -16.54 0.49 22.61
N GLY A 245 -17.20 1.34 21.82
CA GLY A 245 -17.54 2.69 22.21
C GLY A 245 -17.79 3.63 21.03
N THR A 246 -18.23 4.84 21.34
CA THR A 246 -18.45 5.91 20.37
C THR A 246 -17.34 6.95 20.47
N TYR A 247 -16.77 7.29 19.32
CA TYR A 247 -15.66 8.20 19.15
C TYR A 247 -16.12 9.40 18.33
N VAL A 248 -16.16 10.56 18.98
CA VAL A 248 -16.63 11.82 18.39
C VAL A 248 -15.46 12.75 18.06
N ASN A 249 -15.70 13.74 17.22
CA ASN A 249 -14.70 14.72 16.78
C ASN A 249 -13.44 14.07 16.17
N GLY A 250 -13.64 12.98 15.44
CA GLY A 250 -12.58 12.27 14.75
C GLY A 250 -11.90 13.13 13.70
N LYS A 251 -10.61 12.89 13.53
CA LYS A 251 -9.72 13.54 12.56
C LYS A 251 -9.12 12.52 11.60
N LEU A 252 -8.47 13.00 10.54
CA LEU A 252 -7.84 12.13 9.55
C LEU A 252 -6.90 11.13 10.25
N ALA A 253 -7.11 9.83 10.01
CA ALA A 253 -6.30 8.78 10.62
C ALA A 253 -4.81 8.96 10.26
N GLY A 254 -3.93 8.83 11.24
CA GLY A 254 -2.48 9.09 11.08
C GLY A 254 -2.07 10.54 11.32
N PHE A 255 -3.02 11.49 11.29
CA PHE A 255 -2.82 12.91 11.63
C PHE A 255 -3.74 13.36 12.77
N ASN A 256 -4.34 12.42 13.50
CA ASN A 256 -5.39 12.68 14.48
C ASN A 256 -4.90 13.14 15.87
N GLY A 257 -3.60 13.05 16.17
CA GLY A 257 -3.04 13.54 17.42
C GLY A 257 -3.75 12.96 18.66
N GLN A 258 -4.37 13.81 19.47
CA GLN A 258 -5.14 13.41 20.66
C GLN A 258 -6.62 13.14 20.39
N ALA A 259 -7.10 13.38 19.16
CA ALA A 259 -8.45 13.02 18.73
C ALA A 259 -8.49 11.56 18.23
N PRO A 260 -9.65 10.90 18.18
CA PRO A 260 -9.79 9.64 17.47
C PRO A 260 -9.56 9.84 15.96
N GLY A 261 -9.07 8.82 15.28
CA GLY A 261 -8.80 8.83 13.84
C GLY A 261 -9.85 8.09 13.04
N ILE A 262 -10.26 8.66 11.91
CA ILE A 262 -11.16 8.06 10.93
C ILE A 262 -10.69 8.46 9.53
N ASP A 263 -10.63 7.48 8.63
CA ASP A 263 -10.30 7.69 7.21
C ASP A 263 -10.94 6.56 6.40
N ILE A 264 -12.13 6.81 5.84
CA ILE A 264 -12.84 5.85 5.00
C ILE A 264 -12.81 6.33 3.57
N HIS A 265 -12.02 5.68 2.72
CA HIS A 265 -11.74 6.19 1.39
C HIS A 265 -11.70 5.07 0.35
N GLY A 266 -11.79 5.40 -0.93
CA GLY A 266 -11.84 4.39 -1.97
C GLY A 266 -11.98 4.94 -3.38
N GLU A 267 -11.81 4.06 -4.36
CA GLU A 267 -11.90 4.41 -5.80
C GLU A 267 -10.97 5.56 -6.20
N GLY A 268 -9.78 5.62 -5.58
CA GLY A 268 -8.79 6.67 -5.83
C GLY A 268 -9.18 8.05 -5.29
N ARG A 269 -10.14 8.13 -4.37
CA ARG A 269 -10.60 9.38 -3.74
C ARG A 269 -10.33 9.33 -2.25
N ASP A 270 -9.74 10.39 -1.74
CA ASP A 270 -9.29 10.59 -0.37
C ASP A 270 -9.53 12.03 0.11
N CYS A 271 -9.59 12.22 1.44
CA CYS A 271 -9.78 13.53 2.04
C CYS A 271 -8.45 14.14 2.49
N ALA A 272 -8.26 15.43 2.25
CA ALA A 272 -7.11 16.16 2.77
C ALA A 272 -7.27 16.47 4.27
N ASP A 273 -8.51 16.71 4.72
CA ASP A 273 -8.89 16.78 6.13
C ASP A 273 -10.24 16.10 6.36
N VAL A 274 -10.43 15.55 7.55
CA VAL A 274 -11.62 14.78 7.94
C VAL A 274 -12.15 15.32 9.26
N THR A 275 -13.48 15.47 9.34
CA THR A 275 -14.18 15.50 10.62
C THR A 275 -15.22 14.40 10.63
N GLY A 276 -15.16 13.51 11.62
CA GLY A 276 -16.05 12.36 11.65
C GLY A 276 -16.41 11.86 13.05
N THR A 277 -17.28 10.87 13.08
CA THR A 277 -17.69 10.12 14.26
C THR A 277 -17.82 8.67 13.87
N PHE A 278 -17.38 7.77 14.74
CA PHE A 278 -17.60 6.35 14.53
C PHE A 278 -17.98 5.66 15.84
N THR A 279 -18.70 4.55 15.73
CA THR A 279 -19.05 3.70 16.85
C THR A 279 -18.58 2.30 16.55
N ILE A 280 -17.82 1.71 17.47
CA ILE A 280 -17.46 0.31 17.47
C ILE A 280 -18.44 -0.39 18.42
N SER A 281 -19.31 -1.24 17.87
CA SER A 281 -20.29 -2.01 18.67
C SER A 281 -19.76 -3.40 19.03
N ARG A 282 -18.81 -3.93 18.25
CA ARG A 282 -18.12 -5.19 18.54
C ARG A 282 -16.67 -5.10 18.09
N LEU A 283 -15.77 -5.56 18.95
CA LEU A 283 -14.36 -5.70 18.65
C LEU A 283 -13.84 -6.95 19.34
N VAL A 284 -13.43 -7.95 18.54
CA VAL A 284 -12.83 -9.19 19.04
C VAL A 284 -11.45 -9.30 18.41
N ILE A 285 -10.44 -9.34 19.26
CA ILE A 285 -9.03 -9.52 18.88
C ILE A 285 -8.55 -10.82 19.52
N ASP A 286 -7.95 -11.69 18.71
CA ASP A 286 -7.44 -12.97 19.19
C ASP A 286 -6.19 -12.82 20.07
N SER A 287 -5.76 -13.91 20.71
CA SER A 287 -4.58 -13.92 21.58
C SER A 287 -3.26 -13.59 20.86
N LYS A 288 -3.25 -13.57 19.53
CA LYS A 288 -2.10 -13.20 18.67
C LYS A 288 -2.23 -11.76 18.14
N GLY A 289 -3.17 -10.98 18.68
CA GLY A 289 -3.43 -9.61 18.27
C GLY A 289 -3.96 -9.48 16.84
N GLN A 290 -4.65 -10.50 16.32
CA GLN A 290 -5.32 -10.44 15.02
C GLN A 290 -6.78 -10.09 15.21
N LEU A 291 -7.35 -9.31 14.29
CA LEU A 291 -8.75 -8.97 14.33
C LEU A 291 -9.60 -10.19 13.94
N ASP A 292 -10.48 -10.63 14.83
CA ASP A 292 -11.47 -11.68 14.55
C ASP A 292 -12.78 -11.07 14.08
N VAL A 293 -13.28 -10.07 14.81
CA VAL A 293 -14.58 -9.42 14.51
C VAL A 293 -14.49 -7.93 14.73
N LEU A 294 -15.05 -7.16 13.79
CA LEU A 294 -15.27 -5.72 13.94
C LEU A 294 -16.67 -5.37 13.42
N ASP A 295 -17.50 -4.81 14.29
CA ASP A 295 -18.73 -4.12 13.91
C ASP A 295 -18.55 -2.64 14.18
N ALA A 296 -18.60 -1.83 13.13
CA ALA A 296 -18.44 -0.39 13.24
C ALA A 296 -19.40 0.38 12.33
N THR A 297 -19.91 1.50 12.83
CA THR A 297 -20.63 2.50 12.04
C THR A 297 -19.85 3.80 12.01
N PHE A 298 -20.01 4.58 10.94
CA PHE A 298 -19.29 5.83 10.81
C PHE A 298 -20.10 6.91 10.10
N THR A 299 -19.71 8.15 10.33
CA THR A 299 -20.03 9.31 9.52
C THR A 299 -18.80 10.19 9.46
N GLU A 300 -18.41 10.60 8.26
CA GLU A 300 -17.31 11.53 8.03
C GLU A 300 -17.73 12.62 7.05
N HIS A 301 -17.02 13.74 7.14
CA HIS A 301 -17.16 14.88 6.26
C HIS A 301 -15.78 15.30 5.77
N CYS A 302 -15.67 15.47 4.47
CA CYS A 302 -14.42 15.82 3.81
C CYS A 302 -14.19 17.34 3.84
N ASN A 303 -13.05 17.79 4.36
CA ASN A 303 -12.56 19.18 4.36
C ASN A 303 -13.46 20.24 5.03
N ASN A 304 -14.67 19.90 5.43
CA ASN A 304 -15.64 20.80 6.06
C ASN A 304 -16.52 20.00 7.03
N PRO A 305 -16.52 20.30 8.34
CA PRO A 305 -17.32 19.57 9.33
C PRO A 305 -18.84 19.68 9.11
N ASN A 306 -19.31 20.68 8.35
CA ASN A 306 -20.71 20.87 7.98
C ASN A 306 -20.97 20.53 6.50
N GLY A 307 -20.01 19.88 5.83
CA GLY A 307 -20.15 19.45 4.44
C GLY A 307 -21.10 18.27 4.25
N PRO A 308 -21.37 17.86 3.01
CA PRO A 308 -22.09 16.62 2.72
C PRO A 308 -21.48 15.44 3.47
N ALA A 309 -22.33 14.55 4.00
CA ALA A 309 -21.87 13.44 4.84
C ALA A 309 -21.63 12.17 4.02
N PHE A 310 -20.55 11.48 4.33
CA PHE A 310 -20.31 10.10 3.96
C PHE A 310 -20.52 9.20 5.18
N ARG A 311 -21.38 8.18 5.08
CA ARG A 311 -21.79 7.35 6.22
C ARG A 311 -21.90 5.90 5.84
N GLY A 312 -21.78 5.01 6.82
CA GLY A 312 -21.89 3.58 6.54
C GLY A 312 -21.66 2.70 7.75
N ALA A 313 -21.58 1.41 7.46
CA ALA A 313 -21.30 0.37 8.43
C ALA A 313 -20.40 -0.71 7.83
N LEU A 314 -19.49 -1.22 8.65
CA LEU A 314 -18.62 -2.34 8.36
C LEU A 314 -18.91 -3.45 9.38
N HIS A 315 -19.15 -4.64 8.87
CA HIS A 315 -19.01 -5.88 9.63
C HIS A 315 -17.86 -6.67 9.00
N PHE A 316 -16.80 -6.89 9.77
CA PHE A 316 -15.71 -7.76 9.38
C PHE A 316 -15.69 -8.98 10.29
N GLU A 317 -15.50 -10.14 9.68
CA GLU A 317 -15.29 -11.40 10.40
C GLU A 317 -14.22 -12.21 9.67
N ARG A 318 -13.20 -12.64 10.42
CA ARG A 318 -12.07 -13.40 9.90
C ARG A 318 -12.54 -14.79 9.44
N SER A 319 -12.33 -15.09 8.17
CA SER A 319 -12.62 -16.39 7.53
C SER A 319 -11.66 -17.49 7.93
#